data_AF-D0I6N1-F1
#
_entry.id   AF-D0I6N1-F1
#
_cell.length_a   1.000
_cell.length_b   1.000
_cell.length_c   1.000
_cell.angle_alpha   90.00
_cell.angle_beta   90.00
_cell.angle_gamma   90.00
#
_symmetry.space_group_name_H-M   'P 1'
#
loop_
_entity.id
_entity.type
_entity.pdbx_description
1 polymer ?
#
loop_
_entity_poly.entity_id
_entity_poly.type
_entity_poly.pdbx_seq_one_letter_code
_entity_poly.pdbx_strand_id
1 'polypeptide(L)'
;MSQITFKNIETAKSVTLDSHLNILKSSGREVFIQDAAVYVLLHQLFTLQAPLISYSDIGSIVRDQKSSFHMEDSPDSIIANKYAFKARAVLKSVMVEDFIVTVRGLGYKVSNKWLPIVDQQGDEESKSAFIEEITAIIEDCVAYSESVTITQDKSGLSFIKPDQDVVMAHFRRMNDCYHSFLSRYSAPGNSIELFELREKITKVLLYAIYWRVGDSLTDEKFRSDYKNELKLILRQINQAVALLS
;
A
#
# COMPACT_ATOMS: atom_id res chain seq x y z
N MET A 1 15.14 0.25 3.29
CA MET A 1 15.14 1.14 2.11
C MET A 1 16.11 2.28 2.38
N SER A 2 17.23 2.36 1.66
CA SER A 2 18.25 3.40 1.88
C SER A 2 18.00 4.69 1.12
N GLN A 3 17.14 4.66 0.10
CA GLN A 3 16.78 5.80 -0.71
C GLN A 3 15.27 5.84 -0.90
N ILE A 4 14.68 7.02 -0.80
CA ILE A 4 13.25 7.23 -1.01
C ILE A 4 13.09 8.32 -2.05
N THR A 5 12.41 8.02 -3.14
CA THR A 5 12.26 8.94 -4.27
C THR A 5 10.81 9.37 -4.43
N PHE A 6 10.60 10.64 -4.76
CA PHE A 6 9.31 11.19 -5.18
C PHE A 6 9.44 11.75 -6.60
N LYS A 7 8.37 11.69 -7.38
CA LYS A 7 8.24 12.27 -8.72
C LYS A 7 7.13 13.32 -8.72
N ASN A 8 7.42 14.46 -9.33
CA ASN A 8 6.43 15.50 -9.56
C ASN A 8 5.57 15.15 -10.78
N ILE A 9 4.25 15.19 -10.64
CA ILE A 9 3.29 14.81 -11.70
C ILE A 9 3.32 15.82 -12.87
N GLU A 10 3.51 17.11 -12.58
CA GLU A 10 3.40 18.19 -13.57
C GLU A 10 4.72 18.38 -14.35
N THR A 11 5.86 18.21 -13.69
CA THR A 11 7.19 18.52 -14.26
C THR A 11 8.05 17.30 -14.53
N ALA A 12 7.60 16.10 -14.13
CA ALA A 12 8.35 14.85 -14.15
C ALA A 12 9.68 14.85 -13.37
N LYS A 13 10.02 15.94 -12.66
CA LYS A 13 11.21 16.02 -11.81
C LYS A 13 11.13 14.99 -10.68
N SER A 14 12.25 14.38 -10.35
CA SER A 14 12.39 13.51 -9.19
C SER A 14 13.20 14.16 -8.08
N VAL A 15 12.88 13.80 -6.84
CA VAL A 15 13.65 14.14 -5.65
C VAL A 15 13.86 12.88 -4.84
N THR A 16 15.11 12.61 -4.46
CA THR A 16 15.51 11.42 -3.71
C THR A 16 16.16 11.83 -2.41
N LEU A 17 15.69 11.27 -1.30
CA LEU A 17 16.35 11.34 0.00
C LEU A 17 17.14 10.06 0.23
N ASP A 18 18.45 10.18 0.38
CA ASP A 18 19.34 9.08 0.78
C ASP A 18 19.54 9.12 2.30
N SER A 19 19.01 8.11 2.98
CA SER A 19 19.03 8.05 4.44
C SER A 19 20.36 7.63 5.03
N HIS A 20 21.22 6.92 4.27
CA HIS A 20 22.56 6.54 4.74
C HIS A 20 23.54 7.70 4.65
N LEU A 21 23.43 8.51 3.60
CA LEU A 21 24.35 9.62 3.35
C LEU A 21 23.85 10.96 3.88
N ASN A 22 22.59 11.04 4.34
CA ASN A 22 21.90 12.29 4.70
C ASN A 22 21.91 13.31 3.55
N ILE A 23 21.75 12.82 2.32
CA ILE A 23 21.79 13.64 1.11
C ILE A 23 20.40 13.72 0.48
N LEU A 24 20.02 14.93 0.06
CA LEU A 24 18.87 15.15 -0.81
C LEU A 24 19.37 15.42 -2.24
N LYS A 25 18.81 14.71 -3.21
CA LYS A 25 19.22 14.77 -4.63
C LYS A 25 18.03 15.11 -5.52
N SER A 26 18.22 16.01 -6.49
CA SER A 26 17.25 16.28 -7.55
C SER A 26 17.94 17.00 -8.71
N SER A 27 17.56 16.68 -9.95
CA SER A 27 17.98 17.42 -11.15
C SER A 27 19.50 17.59 -11.28
N GLY A 28 20.27 16.56 -10.94
CA GLY A 28 21.74 16.58 -10.97
C GLY A 28 22.41 17.41 -9.86
N ARG A 29 21.63 17.91 -8.88
CA ARG A 29 22.13 18.59 -7.69
C ARG A 29 21.98 17.72 -6.47
N GLU A 30 22.94 17.84 -5.55
CA GLU A 30 22.95 17.12 -4.29
C GLU A 30 23.24 18.11 -3.15
N VAL A 31 22.57 17.94 -2.02
CA VAL A 31 22.82 18.72 -0.82
C VAL A 31 22.88 17.80 0.40
N PHE A 32 23.95 17.95 1.18
CA PHE A 32 24.08 17.27 2.47
C PHE A 32 23.30 18.03 3.55
N ILE A 33 22.45 17.31 4.30
CA ILE A 33 21.58 17.91 5.32
C ILE A 33 22.29 17.88 6.67
N GLN A 34 22.88 19.02 7.05
CA GLN A 34 23.65 19.14 8.30
C GLN A 34 22.77 19.24 9.57
N ASP A 35 21.57 19.84 9.45
CA ASP A 35 20.70 20.05 10.61
C ASP A 35 19.87 18.78 10.88
N ALA A 36 20.22 18.03 11.93
CA ALA A 36 19.60 16.75 12.27
C ALA A 36 18.07 16.83 12.40
N ALA A 37 17.53 17.89 13.00
CA ALA A 37 16.08 18.07 13.11
C ALA A 37 15.41 18.28 11.74
N VAL A 38 16.10 18.97 10.82
CA VAL A 38 15.62 19.15 9.43
C VAL A 38 15.68 17.84 8.67
N TYR A 39 16.75 17.06 8.86
CA TYR A 39 16.86 15.74 8.26
C TYR A 39 15.74 14.82 8.75
N VAL A 40 15.50 14.70 10.06
CA VAL A 40 14.44 13.85 10.61
C VAL A 40 13.06 14.30 10.11
N LEU A 41 12.81 15.61 10.04
CA LEU A 41 11.58 16.15 9.47
C LEU A 41 11.40 15.74 7.99
N LEU A 42 12.44 15.90 7.17
CA LEU A 42 12.40 15.49 5.76
C LEU A 42 12.25 13.98 5.63
N HIS A 43 12.97 13.20 6.44
CA HIS A 43 12.86 11.75 6.47
C HIS A 43 11.43 11.31 6.81
N GLN A 44 10.80 11.92 7.81
CA GLN A 44 9.38 11.68 8.09
C GLN A 44 8.50 12.03 6.89
N LEU A 45 8.65 13.22 6.30
CA LEU A 45 7.87 13.61 5.11
C LEU A 45 8.04 12.63 3.94
N PHE A 46 9.20 12.01 3.77
CA PHE A 46 9.47 11.02 2.73
C PHE A 46 8.99 9.60 3.10
N THR A 47 8.90 9.26 4.38
CA THR A 47 8.51 7.91 4.86
C THR A 47 7.05 7.80 5.30
N LEU A 48 6.37 8.93 5.50
CA LEU A 48 5.07 8.94 6.14
C LEU A 48 4.00 8.20 5.35
N GLN A 49 3.40 7.21 6.01
CA GLN A 49 2.09 6.66 5.67
C GLN A 49 0.94 7.61 6.07
N ALA A 50 1.19 8.56 6.99
CA ALA A 50 0.17 9.50 7.46
C ALA A 50 0.20 10.82 6.66
N PRO A 51 -0.97 11.36 6.25
CA PRO A 51 -1.07 12.48 5.31
C PRO A 51 -0.71 13.86 5.90
N LEU A 52 -0.27 13.94 7.16
CA LEU A 52 -0.03 15.18 7.91
C LEU A 52 0.93 14.94 9.07
N ILE A 53 1.90 15.84 9.25
CA ILE A 53 2.71 15.98 10.46
C ILE A 53 2.17 17.17 11.25
N SER A 54 1.77 16.95 12.51
CA SER A 54 1.23 18.02 13.34
C SER A 54 2.32 18.98 13.83
N TYR A 55 1.94 20.19 14.26
CA TYR A 55 2.90 21.12 14.86
C TYR A 55 3.60 20.54 16.10
N SER A 56 2.88 19.80 16.94
CA SER A 56 3.42 19.16 18.14
C SER A 56 4.44 18.07 17.82
N ASP A 57 4.21 17.30 16.75
CA ASP A 57 5.17 16.27 16.32
C ASP A 57 6.48 16.92 15.86
N ILE A 58 6.41 18.00 15.09
CA ILE A 58 7.59 18.74 14.64
C ILE A 58 8.30 19.40 15.83
N GLY A 59 7.55 19.96 16.78
CA GLY A 59 8.10 20.49 18.03
C GLY A 59 8.89 19.43 18.80
N SER A 60 8.35 18.22 18.91
CA SER A 60 8.99 17.09 19.58
C SER A 60 10.27 16.64 18.86
N ILE A 61 10.23 16.46 17.54
CA ILE A 61 11.43 16.15 16.71
C ILE A 61 12.55 17.16 16.98
N VAL A 62 12.21 18.44 17.02
CA VAL A 62 13.22 19.49 17.21
C VAL A 62 13.85 19.42 18.59
N ARG A 63 13.04 19.21 19.65
CA ARG A 63 13.54 19.09 21.02
C ARG A 63 14.41 17.84 21.19
N ASP A 64 14.01 16.72 20.59
CA ASP A 64 14.76 15.46 20.68
C ASP A 64 16.11 15.51 19.95
N GLN A 65 16.18 16.26 18.83
CA GLN A 65 17.36 16.31 17.96
C GLN A 65 18.31 17.47 18.28
N LYS A 66 17.97 18.37 19.22
CA LYS A 66 18.81 19.52 19.59
C LYS A 66 19.24 19.43 21.05
N SER A 67 20.54 19.25 21.26
CA SER A 67 21.16 19.24 22.59
C SER A 67 21.14 20.61 23.29
N SER A 68 21.06 21.71 22.53
CA SER A 68 20.83 23.06 23.06
C SER A 68 19.75 23.75 22.22
N PHE A 69 18.60 24.05 22.84
CA PHE A 69 17.45 24.60 22.14
C PHE A 69 16.99 25.91 22.78
N HIS A 70 17.44 27.04 22.23
CA HIS A 70 17.11 28.39 22.73
C HIS A 70 15.65 28.84 22.49
N MET A 71 14.71 27.90 22.31
CA MET A 71 13.28 28.16 22.09
C MET A 71 12.40 27.22 22.94
N GLU A 72 12.91 26.74 24.07
CA GLU A 72 12.22 25.84 25.01
C GLU A 72 10.80 26.33 25.36
N ASP A 73 10.61 27.63 25.56
CA ASP A 73 9.32 28.26 25.90
C ASP A 73 8.46 28.65 24.68
N SER A 74 8.92 28.38 23.46
CA SER A 74 8.17 28.76 22.26
C SER A 74 7.02 27.79 21.98
N PRO A 75 5.84 28.30 21.54
CA PRO A 75 4.78 27.44 21.05
C PRO A 75 5.23 26.54 19.90
N ASP A 76 4.72 25.31 19.87
CA ASP A 76 5.05 24.30 18.84
C ASP A 76 4.84 24.82 17.41
N SER A 77 3.83 25.67 17.20
CA SER A 77 3.56 26.28 15.90
C SER A 77 4.71 27.18 15.41
N ILE A 78 5.38 27.91 16.30
CA ILE A 78 6.52 28.77 15.96
C ILE A 78 7.73 27.90 15.61
N ILE A 79 7.98 26.87 16.42
CA ILE A 79 9.06 25.91 16.20
C ILE A 79 8.86 25.22 14.85
N ALA A 80 7.67 24.68 14.61
CA ALA A 80 7.32 23.99 13.38
C ALA A 80 7.46 24.89 12.14
N ASN A 81 7.00 26.14 12.20
CA ASN A 81 7.16 27.12 11.12
C ASN A 81 8.64 27.33 10.77
N LYS A 82 9.50 27.50 11.78
CA LYS A 82 10.94 27.71 11.58
C LYS A 82 11.61 26.52 10.90
N TYR A 83 11.30 25.31 11.33
CA TYR A 83 11.92 24.10 10.77
C TYR A 83 11.32 23.68 9.43
N ALA A 84 10.03 23.90 9.21
CA ALA A 84 9.43 23.75 7.88
C ALA A 84 10.03 24.74 6.86
N PHE A 85 10.32 25.98 7.27
CA PHE A 85 11.03 26.96 6.44
C PHE A 85 12.45 26.49 6.09
N LYS A 86 13.21 25.99 7.07
CA LYS A 86 14.53 25.40 6.82
C LYS A 86 14.47 24.20 5.86
N ALA A 87 13.52 23.29 6.06
CA ALA A 87 13.34 22.14 5.19
C ALA A 87 13.01 22.56 3.74
N ARG A 88 12.12 23.54 3.56
CA ARG A 88 11.83 24.14 2.25
C ARG A 88 13.08 24.77 1.60
N ALA A 89 13.94 25.42 2.38
CA ALA A 89 15.18 25.99 1.86
C ALA A 89 16.14 24.90 1.31
N VAL A 90 16.25 23.76 2.01
CA VAL A 90 17.03 22.60 1.55
C VAL A 90 16.44 22.00 0.27
N LEU A 91 15.11 21.87 0.18
CA LEU A 91 14.44 21.43 -1.05
C LEU A 91 14.70 22.41 -2.21
N LYS A 92 14.62 23.71 -1.94
CA LYS A 92 14.86 24.75 -2.94
C LYS A 92 16.30 24.73 -3.48
N SER A 93 17.31 24.36 -2.67
CA SER A 93 18.69 24.28 -3.17
C SER A 93 18.87 23.21 -4.25
N VAL A 94 18.03 22.16 -4.24
CA VAL A 94 17.98 21.11 -5.28
C VAL A 94 16.84 21.33 -6.30
N MET A 95 16.37 22.57 -6.45
CA MET A 95 15.36 23.00 -7.43
C MET A 95 14.00 22.30 -7.26
N VAL A 96 13.67 21.92 -6.03
CA VAL A 96 12.38 21.33 -5.64
C VAL A 96 11.54 22.40 -4.96
N GLU A 97 10.43 22.76 -5.60
CA GLU A 97 9.46 23.72 -5.10
C GLU A 97 8.14 23.02 -4.75
N ASP A 98 7.34 23.67 -3.90
CA ASP A 98 6.01 23.22 -3.50
C ASP A 98 5.92 21.80 -2.94
N PHE A 99 7.02 21.22 -2.44
CA PHE A 99 7.00 19.87 -1.87
C PHE A 99 6.27 19.83 -0.52
N ILE A 100 6.50 20.84 0.34
CA ILE A 100 5.89 20.91 1.69
C ILE A 100 4.77 21.96 1.70
N VAL A 101 3.54 21.55 1.99
CA VAL A 101 2.35 22.39 2.07
C VAL A 101 1.92 22.59 3.51
N THR A 102 1.49 23.81 3.84
CA THR A 102 0.95 24.16 5.16
C THR A 102 -0.53 23.79 5.24
N VAL A 103 -0.92 23.09 6.31
CA VAL A 103 -2.33 22.89 6.68
C VAL A 103 -2.60 23.77 7.90
N ARG A 104 -3.33 24.87 7.67
CA ARG A 104 -3.52 25.94 8.67
C ARG A 104 -4.07 25.39 9.98
N GLY A 105 -3.41 25.72 11.09
CA GLY A 105 -3.82 25.31 12.43
C GLY A 105 -3.50 23.86 12.79
N LEU A 106 -3.02 23.04 11.84
CA LEU A 106 -2.78 21.62 12.06
C LEU A 106 -1.30 21.25 11.91
N GLY A 107 -0.63 21.68 10.83
CA GLY A 107 0.73 21.22 10.56
C GLY A 107 1.16 21.34 9.10
N TYR A 108 1.90 20.33 8.63
CA TYR A 108 2.45 20.26 7.28
C TYR A 108 2.29 18.89 6.66
N LYS A 109 2.24 18.86 5.33
CA LYS A 109 2.21 17.62 4.57
C LYS A 109 2.98 17.74 3.27
N VAL A 110 3.26 16.59 2.63
CA VAL A 110 3.73 16.56 1.25
C VAL A 110 2.61 17.01 0.31
N SER A 111 2.96 17.80 -0.69
CA SER A 111 2.04 18.23 -1.75
C SER A 111 1.59 17.05 -2.59
N ASN A 112 0.31 17.02 -2.92
CA ASN A 112 -0.27 16.01 -3.82
C ASN A 112 0.35 16.02 -5.24
N LYS A 113 1.15 17.05 -5.57
CA LYS A 113 1.91 17.12 -6.83
C LYS A 113 3.11 16.17 -6.85
N TRP A 114 3.54 15.67 -5.69
CA TRP A 114 4.71 14.80 -5.55
C TRP A 114 4.25 13.42 -5.07
N LEU A 115 4.49 12.40 -5.89
CA LEU A 115 4.13 11.01 -5.59
C LEU A 115 5.39 10.19 -5.33
N PRO A 116 5.38 9.26 -4.36
CA PRO A 116 6.51 8.36 -4.15
C PRO A 116 6.72 7.49 -5.40
N ILE A 117 7.97 7.33 -5.82
CA ILE A 117 8.37 6.30 -6.78
C ILE A 117 8.63 5.05 -5.94
N VAL A 118 7.79 4.03 -6.13
CA VAL A 118 8.03 2.71 -5.56
C VAL A 118 9.14 2.05 -6.39
N ASP A 119 10.20 1.56 -5.75
CA ASP A 119 11.26 0.81 -6.42
C ASP A 119 10.64 -0.40 -7.16
N GLN A 120 11.05 -0.64 -8.41
CA GLN A 120 10.59 -1.77 -9.21
C GLN A 120 10.81 -3.14 -8.52
N GLN A 121 11.83 -3.26 -7.68
CA GLN A 121 12.05 -4.45 -6.86
C GLN A 121 10.98 -4.62 -5.76
N GLY A 122 10.60 -3.53 -5.08
CA GLY A 122 9.52 -3.57 -4.10
C GLY A 122 8.14 -3.75 -4.74
N ASP A 123 7.98 -3.31 -5.99
CA ASP A 123 6.78 -3.53 -6.80
C ASP A 123 6.60 -5.02 -7.16
N GLU A 124 7.64 -5.66 -7.72
CA GLU A 124 7.62 -7.09 -8.05
C GLU A 124 7.48 -7.97 -6.80
N GLU A 125 8.13 -7.62 -5.69
CA GLU A 125 7.95 -8.32 -4.41
C GLU A 125 6.51 -8.16 -3.87
N SER A 126 5.89 -6.99 -4.04
CA SER A 126 4.51 -6.74 -3.62
C SER A 126 3.50 -7.52 -4.45
N LYS A 127 3.69 -7.55 -5.78
CA LYS A 127 2.89 -8.35 -6.71
C LYS A 127 3.05 -9.84 -6.43
N SER A 128 4.28 -10.30 -6.22
CA SER A 128 4.58 -11.70 -5.90
C SER A 128 3.92 -12.11 -4.58
N ALA A 129 4.09 -11.33 -3.51
CA ALA A 129 3.47 -11.61 -2.21
C ALA A 129 1.93 -11.64 -2.28
N PHE A 130 1.34 -10.75 -3.08
CA PHE A 130 -0.11 -10.78 -3.33
C PHE A 130 -0.54 -12.06 -4.05
N ILE A 131 0.15 -12.43 -5.12
CA ILE A 131 -0.14 -13.67 -5.87
C ILE A 131 0.03 -14.91 -4.99
N GLU A 132 1.09 -14.97 -4.19
CA GLU A 132 1.35 -16.07 -3.26
C GLU A 132 0.22 -16.24 -2.24
N GLU A 133 -0.23 -15.15 -1.61
CA GLU A 133 -1.31 -15.21 -0.62
C GLU A 133 -2.64 -15.63 -1.26
N ILE A 134 -3.00 -15.09 -2.43
CA ILE A 134 -4.20 -15.50 -3.16
C ILE A 134 -4.12 -16.98 -3.58
N THR A 135 -2.94 -17.44 -4.00
CA THR A 135 -2.70 -18.85 -4.32
C THR A 135 -2.92 -19.73 -3.10
N ALA A 136 -2.35 -19.37 -1.95
CA ALA A 136 -2.52 -20.10 -0.70
C ALA A 136 -3.99 -20.18 -0.27
N ILE A 137 -4.75 -19.09 -0.37
CA ILE A 137 -6.18 -19.09 -0.04
C ILE A 137 -6.97 -20.03 -0.97
N ILE A 138 -6.65 -20.04 -2.27
CA ILE A 138 -7.27 -20.95 -3.23
C ILE A 138 -6.93 -22.41 -2.93
N GLU A 139 -5.68 -22.70 -2.59
CA GLU A 139 -5.24 -24.05 -2.23
C GLU A 139 -5.94 -24.55 -0.97
N ASP A 140 -6.07 -23.70 0.05
CA ASP A 140 -6.82 -24.03 1.27
C ASP A 140 -8.30 -24.31 0.97
N CYS A 141 -8.93 -23.51 0.11
CA CYS A 141 -10.31 -23.71 -0.32
C CYS A 141 -10.48 -25.07 -1.04
N VAL A 142 -9.55 -25.41 -1.94
CA VAL A 142 -9.56 -26.70 -2.65
C VAL A 142 -9.36 -27.85 -1.66
N ALA A 143 -8.39 -27.76 -0.76
CA ALA A 143 -8.12 -28.79 0.25
C ALA A 143 -9.33 -29.00 1.17
N TYR A 144 -9.95 -27.92 1.64
CA TYR A 144 -11.15 -28.04 2.45
C TYR A 144 -12.30 -28.68 1.65
N SER A 145 -12.48 -28.36 0.36
CA SER A 145 -13.50 -28.99 -0.49
C SER A 145 -13.34 -30.52 -0.62
N GLU A 146 -12.10 -31.01 -0.50
CA GLU A 146 -11.78 -32.44 -0.51
C GLU A 146 -12.05 -33.09 0.87
N SER A 147 -12.01 -32.31 1.95
CA SER A 147 -12.21 -32.79 3.33
C SER A 147 -13.65 -32.80 3.82
N VAL A 148 -14.57 -32.13 3.13
CA VAL A 148 -15.96 -31.95 3.55
C VAL A 148 -16.97 -32.71 2.69
N THR A 149 -18.10 -33.03 3.30
CA THR A 149 -19.23 -33.67 2.63
C THR A 149 -20.00 -32.66 1.78
N ILE A 150 -20.26 -33.00 0.53
CA ILE A 150 -21.12 -32.22 -0.36
C ILE A 150 -22.57 -32.55 0.00
N THR A 151 -23.35 -31.51 0.27
CA THR A 151 -24.78 -31.64 0.57
C THR A 151 -25.57 -31.53 -0.72
N GLN A 152 -26.48 -32.48 -0.94
CA GLN A 152 -27.47 -32.41 -2.01
C GLN A 152 -28.83 -32.07 -1.42
N ASP A 153 -29.41 -30.96 -1.86
CA ASP A 153 -30.78 -30.58 -1.51
C ASP A 153 -31.80 -31.29 -2.40
N LYS A 154 -33.04 -31.37 -1.93
CA LYS A 154 -34.19 -31.94 -2.66
C LYS A 154 -34.49 -31.24 -3.98
N SER A 155 -33.97 -30.02 -4.16
CA SER A 155 -34.01 -29.25 -5.40
C SER A 155 -33.05 -29.76 -6.50
N GLY A 156 -32.16 -30.71 -6.18
CA GLY A 156 -31.09 -31.15 -7.08
C GLY A 156 -29.79 -30.36 -6.94
N LEU A 157 -29.78 -29.31 -6.12
CA LEU A 157 -28.59 -28.49 -5.88
C LEU A 157 -27.58 -29.21 -4.98
N SER A 158 -26.33 -29.24 -5.44
CA SER A 158 -25.15 -29.71 -4.71
C SER A 158 -24.34 -28.51 -4.22
N PHE A 159 -24.01 -28.48 -2.93
CA PHE A 159 -23.25 -27.38 -2.32
C PHE A 159 -22.42 -27.86 -1.12
N ILE A 160 -21.42 -27.09 -0.72
CA ILE A 160 -20.70 -27.30 0.54
C ILE A 160 -21.28 -26.35 1.58
N LYS A 161 -21.67 -26.88 2.73
CA LYS A 161 -22.21 -26.05 3.82
C LYS A 161 -21.08 -25.17 4.38
N PRO A 162 -21.28 -23.84 4.47
CA PRO A 162 -20.25 -22.95 4.97
C PRO A 162 -20.00 -23.21 6.46
N ASP A 163 -18.72 -23.37 6.80
CA ASP A 163 -18.24 -23.29 8.18
C ASP A 163 -17.86 -21.84 8.46
N GLN A 164 -18.44 -21.26 9.50
CA GLN A 164 -18.30 -19.84 9.79
C GLN A 164 -16.86 -19.45 10.10
N ASP A 165 -16.11 -20.29 10.82
CA ASP A 165 -14.74 -19.97 11.24
C ASP A 165 -13.80 -20.02 10.04
N VAL A 166 -13.95 -21.04 9.18
CA VAL A 166 -13.18 -21.18 7.94
C VAL A 166 -13.46 -20.04 6.97
N VAL A 167 -14.74 -19.71 6.77
CA VAL A 167 -15.16 -18.58 5.92
C VAL A 167 -14.59 -17.25 6.42
N MET A 168 -14.69 -16.99 7.72
CA MET A 168 -14.18 -15.75 8.31
C MET A 168 -12.65 -15.66 8.25
N ALA A 169 -11.94 -16.78 8.40
CA ALA A 169 -10.49 -16.82 8.26
C ALA A 169 -10.05 -16.45 6.83
N HIS A 170 -10.65 -17.06 5.81
CA HIS A 170 -10.33 -16.74 4.41
C HIS A 170 -10.73 -15.33 4.03
N PHE A 171 -11.89 -14.86 4.48
CA PHE A 171 -12.34 -13.49 4.22
C PHE A 171 -11.35 -12.46 4.78
N ARG A 172 -10.91 -12.61 6.04
CA ARG A 172 -9.95 -11.69 6.66
C ARG A 172 -8.64 -11.64 5.89
N ARG A 173 -8.05 -12.81 5.61
CA ARG A 173 -6.78 -12.91 4.84
C ARG A 173 -6.89 -12.22 3.48
N MET A 174 -7.98 -12.48 2.75
CA MET A 174 -8.18 -11.89 1.43
C MET A 174 -8.44 -10.37 1.50
N ASN A 175 -9.21 -9.92 2.49
CA ASN A 175 -9.49 -8.51 2.69
C ASN A 175 -8.23 -7.73 3.07
N ASP A 176 -7.41 -8.26 3.97
CA ASP A 176 -6.16 -7.64 4.41
C ASP A 176 -5.14 -7.58 3.26
N CYS A 177 -4.98 -8.69 2.53
CA CYS A 177 -4.13 -8.78 1.35
C CYS A 177 -4.56 -7.79 0.27
N TYR A 178 -5.86 -7.72 -0.04
CA TYR A 178 -6.41 -6.83 -1.05
C TYR A 178 -6.31 -5.34 -0.67
N HIS A 179 -6.55 -5.00 0.60
CA HIS A 179 -6.38 -3.62 1.07
C HIS A 179 -4.92 -3.17 1.04
N SER A 180 -3.99 -4.04 1.47
CA SER A 180 -2.55 -3.80 1.38
C SER A 180 -2.15 -3.54 -0.08
N PHE A 181 -2.63 -4.38 -1.00
CA PHE A 181 -2.38 -4.24 -2.43
C PHE A 181 -2.95 -2.93 -2.99
N LEU A 182 -4.23 -2.63 -2.75
CA LEU A 182 -4.87 -1.41 -3.24
C LEU A 182 -4.18 -0.15 -2.74
N SER A 183 -3.70 -0.12 -1.50
CA SER A 183 -3.00 1.04 -0.95
C SER A 183 -1.73 1.41 -1.74
N ARG A 184 -1.14 0.43 -2.45
CA ARG A 184 0.05 0.61 -3.29
C ARG A 184 -0.30 0.95 -4.74
N TYR A 185 -1.37 0.38 -5.29
CA TYR A 185 -1.66 0.47 -6.73
C TYR A 185 -2.77 1.44 -7.13
N SER A 186 -3.46 2.09 -6.18
CA SER A 186 -4.62 2.98 -6.43
C SER A 186 -4.31 4.31 -7.15
N ALA A 187 -3.20 4.39 -7.89
CA ALA A 187 -2.85 5.55 -8.70
C ALA A 187 -3.82 5.70 -9.90
N PRO A 188 -4.04 6.94 -10.40
CA PRO A 188 -5.00 7.21 -11.49
C PRO A 188 -4.74 6.44 -12.80
N GLY A 189 -3.55 5.87 -13.00
CA GLY A 189 -3.16 5.13 -14.20
C GLY A 189 -3.63 3.66 -14.25
N ASN A 190 -3.98 3.06 -13.12
CA ASN A 190 -4.32 1.63 -13.01
C ASN A 190 -5.84 1.37 -12.89
N SER A 191 -6.66 2.36 -13.22
CA SER A 191 -8.10 2.35 -12.86
C SER A 191 -8.92 1.22 -13.49
N ILE A 192 -8.57 0.79 -14.71
CA ILE A 192 -9.26 -0.28 -15.44
C ILE A 192 -8.79 -1.65 -14.92
N GLU A 193 -7.48 -1.82 -14.82
CA GLU A 193 -6.81 -3.05 -14.37
C GLU A 193 -7.20 -3.37 -12.91
N LEU A 194 -7.31 -2.35 -12.05
CA LEU A 194 -7.81 -2.51 -10.69
C LEU A 194 -9.29 -2.88 -10.62
N PHE A 195 -10.10 -2.39 -11.57
CA PHE A 195 -11.51 -2.76 -11.65
C PHE A 195 -11.67 -4.23 -12.07
N GLU A 196 -10.90 -4.67 -13.06
CA GLU A 196 -10.85 -6.07 -13.48
C GLU A 196 -10.34 -6.98 -12.35
N LEU A 197 -9.26 -6.59 -11.68
CA LEU A 197 -8.72 -7.33 -10.54
C LEU A 197 -9.75 -7.44 -9.40
N ARG A 198 -10.46 -6.34 -9.08
CA ARG A 198 -11.54 -6.35 -8.10
C ARG A 198 -12.61 -7.38 -8.44
N GLU A 199 -13.02 -7.46 -9.70
CA GLU A 199 -14.02 -8.44 -10.15
C GLU A 199 -13.53 -9.88 -9.90
N LYS A 200 -12.25 -10.16 -10.21
CA LYS A 200 -11.68 -11.51 -10.02
C LYS A 200 -11.52 -11.86 -8.54
N ILE A 201 -11.05 -10.94 -7.71
CA ILE A 201 -10.95 -11.13 -6.26
C ILE A 201 -12.32 -11.32 -5.63
N THR A 202 -13.33 -10.56 -6.07
CA THR A 202 -14.72 -10.76 -5.64
C THR A 202 -15.21 -12.15 -5.99
N LYS A 203 -14.85 -12.69 -7.16
CA LYS A 203 -15.16 -14.09 -7.52
C LYS A 203 -14.47 -15.07 -6.58
N VAL A 204 -13.18 -14.92 -6.27
CA VAL A 204 -12.53 -15.80 -5.27
C VAL A 204 -13.23 -15.73 -3.92
N LEU A 205 -13.57 -14.52 -3.44
CA LEU A 205 -14.34 -14.32 -2.21
C LEU A 205 -15.69 -15.04 -2.24
N LEU A 206 -16.42 -14.98 -3.36
CA LEU A 206 -17.68 -15.70 -3.48
C LEU A 206 -17.49 -17.22 -3.37
N TYR A 207 -16.40 -17.76 -3.91
CA TYR A 207 -16.09 -19.19 -3.83
C TYR A 207 -15.57 -19.61 -2.45
N ALA A 208 -14.93 -18.70 -1.72
CA ALA A 208 -14.47 -18.89 -0.35
C ALA A 208 -15.58 -18.71 0.71
N ILE A 209 -16.56 -17.85 0.43
CA ILE A 209 -17.68 -17.54 1.35
C ILE A 209 -18.91 -18.40 1.06
N TYR A 210 -19.31 -18.50 -0.21
CA TYR A 210 -20.57 -19.10 -0.62
C TYR A 210 -20.42 -20.49 -1.22
N TRP A 211 -19.19 -21.00 -1.38
CA TRP A 211 -18.89 -22.38 -1.73
C TRP A 211 -19.79 -22.94 -2.84
N ARG A 212 -19.37 -22.76 -4.10
CA ARG A 212 -20.04 -23.12 -5.36
C ARG A 212 -21.32 -23.96 -5.21
N VAL A 213 -22.41 -23.50 -5.81
CA VAL A 213 -23.62 -24.32 -6.00
C VAL A 213 -23.60 -24.91 -7.42
N GLY A 214 -23.83 -26.21 -7.55
CA GLY A 214 -23.94 -26.91 -8.83
C GLY A 214 -25.21 -27.74 -8.91
N ASP A 215 -25.82 -27.83 -10.10
CA ASP A 215 -27.02 -28.64 -10.31
C ASP A 215 -26.65 -30.09 -10.62
N SER A 216 -27.18 -31.04 -9.83
CA SER A 216 -27.14 -32.48 -10.08
C SER A 216 -25.76 -33.05 -10.36
N LEU A 217 -24.72 -32.51 -9.70
CA LEU A 217 -23.34 -32.95 -9.88
C LEU A 217 -23.03 -34.13 -8.96
N THR A 218 -22.24 -35.09 -9.47
CA THR A 218 -21.55 -36.03 -8.60
C THR A 218 -20.51 -35.27 -7.76
N ASP A 219 -20.21 -35.80 -6.58
CA ASP A 219 -19.16 -35.30 -5.70
C ASP A 219 -17.83 -35.04 -6.43
N GLU A 220 -17.41 -35.97 -7.28
CA GLU A 220 -16.18 -35.88 -8.06
C GLU A 220 -16.24 -34.75 -9.09
N LYS A 221 -17.37 -34.62 -9.78
CA LYS A 221 -17.57 -33.58 -10.80
C LYS A 221 -17.61 -32.20 -10.15
N PHE A 222 -18.29 -32.06 -9.02
CA PHE A 222 -18.34 -30.84 -8.24
C PHE A 222 -16.95 -30.39 -7.81
N ARG A 223 -16.15 -31.27 -7.19
CA ARG A 223 -14.78 -30.95 -6.72
C ARG A 223 -13.86 -30.61 -7.89
N SER A 224 -13.93 -31.38 -8.98
CA SER A 224 -13.18 -31.10 -10.21
C SER A 224 -13.49 -29.72 -10.76
N ASP A 225 -14.77 -29.38 -10.91
CA ASP A 225 -15.15 -28.11 -11.50
C ASP A 225 -14.79 -26.95 -10.58
N TYR A 226 -14.98 -27.09 -9.26
CA TYR A 226 -14.59 -26.08 -8.26
C TYR A 226 -13.11 -25.75 -8.35
N LYS A 227 -12.26 -26.78 -8.36
CA LYS A 227 -10.81 -26.66 -8.50
C LYS A 227 -10.40 -26.01 -9.82
N ASN A 228 -11.05 -26.39 -10.92
CA ASN A 228 -10.74 -25.84 -12.24
C ASN A 228 -11.11 -24.36 -12.36
N GLU A 229 -12.26 -23.95 -11.82
CA GLU A 229 -12.68 -22.56 -11.83
C GLU A 229 -11.79 -21.67 -10.96
N LEU A 230 -11.44 -22.11 -9.75
CA LEU A 230 -10.51 -21.36 -8.89
C LEU A 230 -9.14 -21.20 -9.57
N LYS A 231 -8.61 -22.25 -10.21
CA LYS A 231 -7.37 -22.17 -10.99
C LYS A 231 -7.48 -21.23 -12.20
N LEU A 232 -8.63 -21.19 -12.86
CA LEU A 232 -8.89 -20.25 -13.95
C LEU A 232 -8.89 -18.80 -13.44
N ILE A 233 -9.56 -18.55 -12.31
CA ILE A 233 -9.59 -17.23 -11.68
C ILE A 233 -8.18 -16.80 -11.27
N LEU A 234 -7.37 -17.69 -10.68
CA LEU A 234 -5.97 -17.39 -10.33
C LEU A 234 -5.15 -16.99 -11.55
N ARG A 235 -5.30 -17.68 -12.69
CA ARG A 235 -4.63 -17.30 -13.94
C ARG A 235 -5.04 -15.89 -14.40
N GLN A 236 -6.32 -15.56 -14.29
CA GLN A 236 -6.82 -14.22 -14.62
C GLN A 236 -6.29 -13.15 -13.67
N ILE A 237 -6.15 -13.46 -12.38
CA ILE A 237 -5.54 -12.57 -11.38
C ILE A 237 -4.07 -12.33 -11.73
N ASN A 238 -3.31 -13.37 -12.04
CA ASN A 238 -1.90 -13.23 -12.43
C ASN A 238 -1.74 -12.34 -13.68
N GLN A 239 -2.64 -12.50 -14.67
CA GLN A 239 -2.65 -11.65 -15.86
C GLN A 239 -2.96 -10.19 -15.51
N ALA A 240 -3.99 -9.93 -14.71
CA ALA A 240 -4.35 -8.58 -14.30
C ALA A 240 -3.24 -7.90 -13.48
N VAL A 241 -2.60 -8.65 -12.57
CA VAL A 241 -1.49 -8.15 -11.75
C VAL A 241 -0.27 -7.79 -12.60
N ALA A 242 0.04 -8.61 -13.62
CA ALA A 242 1.14 -8.35 -14.54
C ALA A 242 0.96 -7.07 -15.39
N LEU A 243 -0.28 -6.59 -15.55
CA LEU A 243 -0.62 -5.39 -16.31
C LEU A 243 -0.56 -4.10 -15.46
N LEU A 244 -0.42 -4.21 -14.13
CA LEU A 244 -0.37 -3.05 -13.24
C LEU A 244 0.99 -2.37 -13.31
N SER A 245 0.97 -1.03 -13.39
CA SER A 245 2.15 -0.14 -13.47
C SER A 245 2.48 0.52 -12.13
#